data_AF-A0A2G6CDG8-F1
#
_entry.id   AF-A0A2G6CDG8-F1
#
_cell.length_a   1.000
_cell.length_b   1.000
_cell.length_c   1.000
_cell.angle_alpha   90.00
_cell.angle_beta   90.00
_cell.angle_gamma   90.00
#
_symmetry.space_group_name_H-M   'P 1'
#
loop_
_entity.id
_entity.type
_entity.pdbx_description
1 polymer ?
#
loop_
_entity_poly.entity_id
_entity_poly.type
_entity_poly.pdbx_seq_one_letter_code
_entity_poly.pdbx_strand_id
1 'polypeptide(L)' 'MSYKDILVHLDDTEVCAERVASAVALAKREGARLTGIA' A
#
# COMPACT_ATOMS: atom_id res chain seq x y z
N MET A 1 17.46 0.54 3.04
CA MET A 1 16.57 0.88 4.16
C MET A 1 15.27 0.14 3.92
N SER A 2 14.86 -0.73 4.83
CA SER A 2 13.58 -1.44 4.73
C SER A 2 12.46 -0.52 5.23
N TYR A 3 11.36 -0.46 4.48
CA TYR A 3 10.17 0.25 4.91
C TYR A 3 9.51 -0.52 6.06
N LYS A 4 9.21 0.15 7.17
CA LYS A 4 8.52 -0.48 8.32
C LYS A 4 7.00 -0.34 8.24
N ASP A 5 6.55 0.80 7.73
CA ASP A 5 5.14 1.18 7.68
C ASP A 5 4.87 1.88 6.33
N ILE A 6 3.86 1.41 5.60
CA ILE A 6 3.42 1.94 4.30
C ILE A 6 1.98 2.43 4.49
N LEU A 7 1.72 3.66 4.06
CA LEU A 7 0.39 4.24 4.01
C LEU A 7 -0.11 4.26 2.57
N VAL A 8 -1.29 3.72 2.32
CA VAL A 8 -1.93 3.75 1.00
C VAL A 8 -3.22 4.55 1.07
N HIS A 9 -3.36 5.55 0.21
CA HIS A 9 -4.61 6.30 0.09
C HIS A 9 -5.65 5.48 -0.66
N LEU A 10 -6.82 5.36 -0.06
CA LEU A 10 -8.01 4.72 -0.62
C LEU A 10 -8.95 5.81 -1.14
N ASP A 11 -9.35 5.69 -2.40
CA ASP A 11 -10.31 6.57 -3.04
C ASP A 11 -11.24 5.76 -3.97
N ASP A 12 -12.27 6.41 -4.52
CA ASP A 12 -13.25 5.78 -5.42
C ASP A 12 -12.81 5.78 -6.89
N THR A 13 -11.54 6.08 -7.18
CA THR A 13 -11.04 6.06 -8.55
C THR A 13 -10.76 4.63 -9.02
N GLU A 14 -10.89 4.38 -10.31
CA GLU A 14 -10.57 3.08 -10.91
C GLU A 14 -9.11 2.64 -10.64
N VAL A 15 -8.22 3.60 -10.41
CA VAL A 15 -6.79 3.39 -10.15
C VAL A 15 -6.52 2.96 -8.69
N CYS A 16 -7.49 3.11 -7.78
CA CYS A 16 -7.35 2.74 -6.37
C CYS A 16 -6.96 1.26 -6.21
N ALA A 17 -7.59 0.37 -6.97
CA ALA A 17 -7.33 -1.06 -6.91
C ALA A 17 -5.87 -1.41 -7.29
N GLU A 18 -5.34 -0.78 -8.34
CA GLU A 18 -3.95 -0.99 -8.78
C GLU A 18 -2.94 -0.43 -7.77
N ARG A 19 -3.26 0.72 -7.18
CA ARG A 19 -2.46 1.34 -6.12
C ARG A 19 -2.36 0.44 -4.89
N VAL A 20 -3.50 -0.10 -4.44
CA VAL A 20 -3.56 -1.04 -3.31
C VAL A 20 -2.77 -2.31 -3.63
N ALA A 21 -2.93 -2.88 -4.82
CA ALA A 21 -2.19 -4.06 -5.24
C ALA A 21 -0.66 -3.83 -5.20
N SER A 22 -0.21 -2.68 -5.69
CA SER A 22 1.20 -2.28 -5.67
C SER A 22 1.72 -2.09 -4.25
N ALA A 23 0.95 -1.43 -3.38
CA ALA A 23 1.32 -1.22 -1.97
C ALA A 23 1.41 -2.55 -1.19
N VAL A 24 0.50 -3.49 -1.44
CA VAL A 24 0.54 -4.84 -0.86
C VAL A 24 1.78 -5.60 -1.32
N ALA A 25 2.10 -5.55 -2.61
CA ALA A 25 3.29 -6.21 -3.15
C ALA A 25 4.58 -5.66 -2.53
N LEU A 26 4.66 -4.34 -2.36
CA LEU A 26 5.79 -3.68 -1.71
C LEU A 26 5.89 -4.06 -0.23
N ALA A 27 4.78 -4.01 0.51
CA ALA A 27 4.74 -4.37 1.92
C ALA A 27 5.25 -5.80 2.18
N LYS A 28 4.83 -6.76 1.33
CA LYS A 28 5.29 -8.15 1.41
C LYS A 28 6.78 -8.30 1.15
N ARG A 29 7.33 -7.59 0.16
CA ARG A 29 8.77 -7.63 -0.16
C ARG A 29 9.62 -7.08 0.97
N GLU A 30 9.13 -6.04 1.63
CA GLU A 30 9.88 -5.29 2.64
C GLU A 30 9.64 -5.77 4.07
N GLY A 31 8.68 -6.67 4.29
CA GLY A 31 8.23 -7.07 5.63
C GLY A 31 7.55 -5.92 6.39
N ALA A 32 6.95 -4.98 5.66
CA ALA A 32 6.36 -3.76 6.20
C ALA A 32 4.90 -3.97 6.61
N ARG A 33 4.42 -3.17 7.57
CA ARG A 33 2.99 -2.99 7.82
C ARG A 33 2.38 -2.10 6.74
N LEU A 34 1.15 -2.40 6.32
CA LEU A 34 0.39 -1.60 5.36
C LEU A 34 -0.88 -1.08 6.03
N THR A 35 -1.11 0.23 5.97
CA THR A 35 -2.34 0.87 6.49
C THR A 35 -3.02 1.64 5.38
N GLY A 36 -4.31 1.38 5.17
CA GLY A 36 -5.15 2.17 4.27
C GLY A 36 -5.67 3.44 4.95
N ILE A 37 -5.67 4.55 4.23
CA ILE A 37 -6.17 5.85 4.69
C ILE A 37 -7.22 6.34 3.67
N ALA A 38 -8.46 6.49 4.12
CA ALA A 38 -9.57 7.05 3.32
C ALA A 38 -9.58 8.58 3.41
#